data_AF-A0A960K2P1-F1
#
_entry.id   AF-A0A960K2P1-F1
#
_cell.length_a   1.000
_cell.length_b   1.000
_cell.length_c   1.000
_cell.angle_alpha   90.00
_cell.angle_beta   90.00
_cell.angle_gamma   90.00
#
_symmetry.space_group_name_H-M   'P 1'
#
loop_
_entity.id
_entity.type
_entity.pdbx_description
1 polymer ?
#
loop_
_entity_poly.entity_id
_entity_poly.type
_entity_poly.pdbx_seq_one_letter_code
_entity_poly.pdbx_strand_id
1 'polypeptide(L)'
;MRAFYTDHFVLELPPGHRFPMAKYRRLRERLLEEGVLCPENLSVPLSASDEDLLRVHDGEYLERVKTGNLRREEVRRLGFPWSPALVERSR
;
A
#
# COMPACT_ATOMS: atom_id res chain seq x y z
N MET A 1 1.16 -21.79 9.25
CA MET A 1 0.65 -20.86 8.20
C MET A 1 1.45 -19.56 8.31
N ARG A 2 1.75 -18.86 7.20
CA ARG A 2 2.42 -17.55 7.22
C ARG A 2 1.52 -16.52 6.56
N ALA A 3 1.36 -15.35 7.16
CA ALA A 3 0.55 -14.25 6.68
C ALA A 3 1.38 -12.97 6.58
N PHE A 4 1.16 -12.19 5.52
CA PHE A 4 1.87 -10.95 5.28
C PHE A 4 0.95 -9.75 5.49
N TYR A 5 1.47 -8.69 6.11
CA TYR A 5 0.69 -7.50 6.44
C TYR A 5 1.48 -6.20 6.23
N THR A 6 0.76 -5.14 5.88
CA THR A 6 1.32 -3.83 5.51
C THR A 6 0.49 -2.66 6.07
N ASP A 7 -0.38 -2.89 7.07
CA ASP A 7 -1.27 -1.85 7.65
C ASP A 7 -0.56 -0.74 8.45
N HIS A 8 0.77 -0.80 8.56
CA HIS A 8 1.61 0.25 9.12
C HIS A 8 2.08 1.28 8.07
N PHE A 9 1.94 0.99 6.77
CA PHE A 9 2.14 1.97 5.71
C PHE A 9 0.85 2.80 5.53
N VAL A 10 0.67 3.77 6.42
CA VAL A 10 -0.54 4.58 6.50
C VAL A 10 -0.48 5.73 5.49
N LEU A 11 -1.58 5.90 4.76
CA LEU A 11 -1.81 7.07 3.90
C LEU A 11 -2.83 7.98 4.58
N GLU A 12 -2.44 9.21 4.88
CA GLU A 12 -3.38 10.23 5.33
C GLU A 12 -4.27 10.65 4.16
N LEU A 13 -5.58 10.51 4.34
CA LEU A 13 -6.57 10.78 3.31
C LEU A 13 -7.51 11.89 3.76
N PRO A 14 -8.00 12.73 2.83
CA PRO A 14 -8.96 13.77 3.17
C PRO A 14 -10.19 13.20 3.89
N PRO A 15 -10.81 13.98 4.80
CA PRO A 15 -12.07 13.60 5.42
C PRO A 15 -13.12 13.19 4.37
N GLY A 16 -13.83 12.09 4.62
CA GLY A 16 -14.82 11.55 3.70
C GLY A 16 -14.26 10.68 2.56
N HIS A 17 -12.94 10.47 2.47
CA HIS A 17 -12.37 9.55 1.50
C HIS A 17 -12.85 8.11 1.74
N ARG A 18 -13.29 7.42 0.67
CA ARG A 18 -13.97 6.12 0.76
C ARG A 18 -13.05 4.91 0.98
N PHE A 19 -11.73 5.11 0.99
CA PHE A 19 -10.78 4.00 1.11
C PHE A 19 -10.70 3.51 2.57
N PRO A 20 -11.06 2.26 2.86
CA PRO A 20 -11.21 1.77 4.24
C PRO A 20 -9.86 1.31 4.82
N MET A 21 -8.88 2.22 4.95
CA MET A 21 -7.51 1.88 5.38
C MET A 21 -7.48 1.13 6.72
N ALA A 22 -8.29 1.56 7.69
CA ALA A 22 -8.34 0.96 9.02
C ALA A 22 -8.80 -0.52 9.01
N LYS A 23 -9.45 -1.00 7.94
CA LYS A 23 -9.95 -2.38 7.85
C LYS A 23 -8.81 -3.40 7.96
N TYR A 24 -7.65 -3.11 7.36
CA TYR A 24 -6.52 -4.05 7.33
C TYR A 24 -5.93 -4.28 8.73
N ARG A 25 -5.69 -3.20 9.48
CA ARG A 25 -5.25 -3.28 10.88
C ARG A 25 -6.25 -4.04 11.74
N ARG A 26 -7.54 -3.68 11.67
CA ARG A 26 -8.60 -4.32 12.45
C ARG A 26 -8.71 -5.81 12.15
N LEU A 27 -8.57 -6.21 10.88
CA LEU A 27 -8.57 -7.62 10.50
C LEU A 27 -7.38 -8.35 11.12
N ARG A 28 -6.17 -7.79 11.05
CA ARG A 28 -4.98 -8.41 11.67
C ARG A 28 -5.13 -8.55 13.17
N GLU A 29 -5.58 -7.50 13.86
CA GLU A 29 -5.82 -7.51 15.31
C GLU A 29 -6.85 -8.59 15.67
N ARG A 30 -7.97 -8.64 14.95
CA ARG A 30 -9.02 -9.63 15.20
C ARG A 30 -8.54 -11.07 15.02
N LEU A 31 -7.74 -11.34 13.99
CA LEU A 31 -7.19 -12.69 13.75
C LEU A 31 -6.20 -13.13 14.84
N LEU A 32 -5.47 -12.18 15.43
CA LEU A 32 -4.61 -12.45 16.60
C LEU A 32 -5.44 -12.68 17.86
N GLU A 33 -6.45 -11.85 18.11
CA GLU A 33 -7.37 -11.98 19.25
C GLU A 33 -8.12 -13.32 19.26
N GLU A 34 -8.56 -13.79 18.10
CA GLU A 34 -9.28 -15.06 17.95
C GLU A 34 -8.36 -16.29 17.90
N GLY A 35 -7.03 -16.09 17.96
CA GLY A 35 -6.04 -17.18 17.91
C GLY A 35 -5.95 -17.88 16.55
N VAL A 36 -6.51 -17.29 15.48
CA VAL A 36 -6.41 -17.80 14.11
C VAL A 36 -4.98 -17.63 13.57
N LEU A 37 -4.32 -16.54 13.98
CA LEU A 37 -2.91 -16.28 13.74
C LEU A 37 -2.20 -16.09 15.08
N CYS A 38 -0.94 -16.51 15.15
CA CYS A 38 -0.02 -16.08 16.21
C CYS A 38 0.96 -15.02 15.66
N PRO A 39 1.58 -14.19 16.51
CA PRO A 39 2.57 -13.20 16.08
C PRO A 39 3.69 -13.79 15.21
N GLU A 40 4.10 -15.03 15.46
CA GLU A 40 5.16 -15.73 14.73
C GLU A 40 4.73 -16.10 13.30
N ASN A 41 3.42 -16.09 13.01
CA ASN A 41 2.89 -16.31 11.66
C ASN A 41 2.93 -15.05 10.81
N LEU A 42 3.10 -13.87 11.43
CA LEU A 42 3.05 -12.59 10.74
C LEU A 42 4.43 -12.16 10.23
N SER A 43 4.47 -11.57 9.05
CA SER A 43 5.69 -10.99 8.49
C SER A 43 5.35 -9.77 7.65
N VAL A 44 6.23 -8.77 7.67
CA VAL A 44 6.19 -7.68 6.70
C VAL A 44 6.93 -8.17 5.44
N PRO A 45 6.34 -8.07 4.24
CA PRO A 45 7.02 -8.45 3.02
C PRO A 45 8.13 -7.44 2.68
N LEU A 46 9.06 -7.84 1.81
CA LEU A 46 9.97 -6.89 1.18
C LEU A 46 9.20 -6.05 0.18
N SER A 47 9.60 -4.79 0.01
CA SER A 47 9.09 -3.94 -1.06
C SER A 47 9.51 -4.49 -2.42
N ALA A 48 8.63 -4.34 -3.42
CA ALA A 48 8.92 -4.68 -4.79
C ALA A 48 10.05 -3.80 -5.33
N SER A 49 10.99 -4.45 -6.01
CA SER A 49 12.05 -3.74 -6.71
C SER A 49 11.49 -3.02 -7.94
N ASP A 50 12.20 -2.00 -8.42
CA ASP A 50 11.84 -1.36 -9.69
C ASP A 50 11.90 -2.37 -10.84
N GLU A 51 12.82 -3.34 -10.80
CA GLU A 51 12.88 -4.43 -11.78
C GLU A 51 11.57 -5.24 -11.80
N ASP A 52 11.03 -5.58 -10.63
CA ASP A 52 9.77 -6.32 -10.53
C ASP A 52 8.59 -5.50 -11.07
N LEU A 53 8.53 -4.21 -10.72
CA LEU A 53 7.46 -3.31 -11.15
C LEU A 53 7.48 -3.07 -12.67
N LEU A 54 8.67 -2.96 -13.28
CA LEU A 54 8.86 -2.75 -14.71
C LEU A 54 8.43 -3.95 -15.58
N ARG A 55 8.14 -5.12 -14.99
CA ARG A 55 7.58 -6.25 -15.75
C ARG A 55 6.13 -6.02 -16.20
N VAL A 56 5.43 -5.06 -15.59
CA VAL A 56 4.01 -4.77 -15.89
C VAL A 56 3.79 -3.28 -16.15
N HIS A 57 4.52 -2.41 -15.45
CA HIS A 57 4.36 -0.97 -15.56
C HIS A 57 5.33 -0.36 -16.58
N ASP A 58 4.84 0.64 -17.30
CA ASP A 58 5.68 1.50 -18.12
C ASP A 58 6.71 2.25 -17.26
N GLY A 59 7.95 2.36 -17.76
CA GLY A 59 9.05 2.95 -17.01
C GLY A 59 8.88 4.44 -16.75
N GLU A 60 8.33 5.19 -17.71
CA GLU A 60 8.06 6.61 -17.47
C GLU A 60 6.94 6.81 -16.45
N TYR A 61 5.93 5.93 -16.46
CA TYR A 61 4.89 5.95 -15.44
C TYR A 61 5.46 5.67 -14.05
N LEU A 62 6.30 4.64 -13.92
CA LEU A 62 6.94 4.31 -12.64
C LEU A 62 7.77 5.48 -12.10
N GLU A 63 8.58 6.11 -12.94
CA GLU A 63 9.35 7.30 -12.54
C GLU A 63 8.43 8.45 -12.11
N ARG A 64 7.36 8.75 -12.86
CA ARG A 64 6.40 9.79 -12.46
C ARG A 64 5.73 9.50 -11.11
N VAL A 65 5.38 8.24 -10.84
CA VAL A 65 4.85 7.82 -9.53
C VAL A 65 5.90 8.08 -8.44
N LYS A 66 7.15 7.64 -8.63
CA LYS A 66 8.23 7.76 -7.66
C LYS A 66 8.56 9.21 -7.32
N THR A 67 8.60 10.09 -8.33
CA THR A 67 9.04 11.48 -8.17
C THR A 67 7.90 12.46 -7.94
N GLY A 68 6.65 12.01 -7.93
CA GLY A 68 5.48 12.89 -7.77
C GLY A 68 5.15 13.74 -8.99
N ASN A 69 5.61 13.34 -10.17
CA ASN A 69 5.35 14.02 -11.43
C ASN A 69 4.14 13.43 -12.19
N LEU A 70 3.21 12.80 -11.47
CA LEU A 70 1.98 12.28 -12.05
C LEU A 70 1.12 13.39 -12.66
N ARG A 71 0.59 13.12 -13.85
CA ARG A 71 -0.38 14.00 -14.52
C ARG A 71 -1.70 14.00 -13.75
N ARG A 72 -2.48 15.07 -13.87
CA ARG A 72 -3.79 15.19 -13.20
C ARG A 72 -4.74 14.03 -13.54
N GLU A 73 -4.68 13.54 -14.78
CA GLU A 73 -5.45 12.37 -15.21
C GLU A 73 -5.00 11.07 -14.51
N GLU A 74 -3.69 10.88 -14.32
CA GLU A 74 -3.12 9.72 -13.63
C GLU A 74 -3.49 9.75 -12.14
N VAL A 75 -3.40 10.91 -11.47
CA VAL A 75 -3.83 11.07 -10.07
C VAL A 75 -5.33 10.76 -9.92
N ARG A 76 -6.18 11.27 -10.83
CA ARG A 76 -7.63 10.96 -10.82
C ARG A 76 -7.90 9.47 -11.04
N ARG A 77 -7.16 8.81 -11.93
CA ARG A 77 -7.28 7.36 -12.19
C ARG A 77 -6.84 6.53 -10.99
N LEU A 78 -5.76 6.94 -10.34
CA LEU A 78 -5.22 6.30 -9.14
C LEU A 78 -6.18 6.43 -7.96
N GLY A 79 -6.96 7.52 -7.91
CA GLY A 79 -8.03 7.70 -6.92
C GLY A 79 -7.51 8.08 -5.54
N PHE A 80 -6.24 8.46 -5.43
CA PHE A 80 -5.62 8.96 -4.22
C PHE A 80 -4.81 10.23 -4.54
N PRO A 81 -4.74 11.19 -3.62
CA PRO A 81 -3.75 12.26 -3.72
C PRO A 81 -2.35 11.65 -3.69
N TRP A 82 -1.47 12.16 -4.54
CA TRP A 82 -0.07 11.75 -4.49
C TRP A 82 0.58 12.24 -3.20
N SER A 83 1.40 11.39 -2.59
CA SER A 83 2.30 11.72 -1.49
C SER A 83 3.45 10.71 -1.43
N PRO A 84 4.57 11.01 -0.75
CA PRO A 84 5.62 10.01 -0.51
C PRO A 84 5.10 8.75 0.20
N ALA A 85 4.14 8.90 1.12
CA ALA A 85 3.50 7.78 1.81
C ALA A 85 2.67 6.88 0.87
N LEU A 86 2.07 7.45 -0.18
CA LEU A 86 1.40 6.66 -1.22
C LEU A 86 2.43 5.79 -1.97
N VAL A 87 3.59 6.36 -2.33
CA VAL A 87 4.65 5.64 -3.03
C VAL A 87 5.16 4.49 -2.17
N GLU A 88 5.49 4.76 -0.91
CA GLU A 88 5.98 3.74 0.03
C GLU A 88 5.00 2.57 0.20
N ARG A 89 3.70 2.87 0.39
CA ARG A 89 2.67 1.83 0.55
C ARG A 89 2.42 1.01 -0.72
N SER A 90 2.72 1.56 -1.89
CA SER A 90 2.41 0.95 -3.18
C SER A 90 3.57 0.12 -3.75
N ARG A 91 4.69 0.05 -3.02
CA ARG A 91 5.82 -0.82 -3.32
C ARG A 91 5.66 -2.18 -2.65
#